data_AF-A0A7L3Q5K2-F1
#
_entry.id   AF-A0A7L3Q5K2-F1
#
_cell.length_a   1.000
_cell.length_b   1.000
_cell.length_c   1.000
_cell.angle_alpha   90.00
_cell.angle_beta   90.00
_cell.angle_gamma   90.00
#
_symmetry.space_group_name_H-M   'P 1'
#
loop_
_entity.id
_entity.type
_entity.pdbx_description
1 polymer ?
#
loop_
_entity_poly.entity_id
_entity_poly.type
_entity_poly.pdbx_seq_one_letter_code
_entity_poly.pdbx_strand_id
1 'polypeptide(L)'
;IVTARLSKACTLNPRQRGFIRAAGCSENLQLLQNIIRLAKRDHRPLGVVFVDIAKAFDTVSHQHIIQVLQQRDVDPHIIGLVSDMYKDISTCIT
;
A
#
# COMPACT_ATOMS: atom_id res chain seq x y z
N ILE A 1 4.14 -6.34 17.19
CA ILE A 1 5.45 -6.98 16.88
C ILE A 1 5.59 -7.26 15.38
N VAL A 2 4.65 -7.99 14.74
CA VAL A 2 4.71 -8.32 13.30
C VAL A 2 4.78 -7.07 12.39
N THR A 3 3.88 -6.09 12.59
CA THR A 3 3.88 -4.84 11.80
C THR A 3 5.22 -4.12 11.84
N ALA A 4 5.86 -4.02 13.02
CA ALA A 4 7.15 -3.33 13.15
C ALA A 4 8.27 -4.06 12.38
N ARG A 5 8.27 -5.41 12.38
CA ARG A 5 9.23 -6.21 11.61
C ARG A 5 9.00 -6.05 10.10
N LEU A 6 7.74 -6.12 9.67
CA LEU A 6 7.36 -5.93 8.27
C LEU A 6 7.64 -4.51 7.78
N SER A 7 7.38 -3.47 8.58
CA SER A 7 7.69 -2.09 8.18
C SER A 7 9.20 -1.84 8.00
N LYS A 8 10.05 -2.61 8.68
CA LYS A 8 11.51 -2.52 8.52
C LYS A 8 12.01 -3.22 7.25
N ALA A 9 11.47 -4.40 6.93
CA ALA A 9 11.87 -5.16 5.74
C ALA A 9 11.17 -4.65 4.45
N CYS A 10 9.91 -4.25 4.58
CA CYS A 10 9.07 -3.73 3.51
C CYS A 10 8.92 -2.21 3.66
N THR A 11 10.00 -1.47 3.37
CA THR A 11 9.94 -0.01 3.37
C THR A 11 8.85 0.48 2.44
N LEU A 12 7.91 1.25 3.01
CA LEU A 12 6.80 1.86 2.28
C LEU A 12 7.25 3.18 1.65
N ASN A 13 6.56 3.57 0.57
CA ASN A 13 6.78 4.88 -0.03
C ASN A 13 6.49 5.99 1.01
N PRO A 14 7.35 7.02 1.17
CA PRO A 14 7.10 8.12 2.09
C PRO A 14 5.78 8.88 1.85
N ARG A 15 5.18 8.77 0.65
CA ARG A 15 3.87 9.34 0.29
C ARG A 15 2.69 8.39 0.52
N GLN A 16 2.91 7.15 0.96
CA GLN A 16 1.82 6.25 1.35
C GLN A 16 1.11 6.82 2.58
N ARG A 17 -0.21 6.91 2.52
CA ARG A 17 -1.04 7.38 3.65
C ARG A 17 -2.13 6.39 4.05
N GLY A 18 -2.48 5.46 3.16
CA GLY A 18 -3.38 4.36 3.48
C GLY A 18 -2.72 3.34 4.40
N PHE A 19 -3.48 2.84 5.37
CA PHE A 19 -3.08 1.75 6.27
C PHE A 19 -1.78 1.98 7.08
N ILE A 20 -1.39 3.24 7.26
CA ILE A 20 -0.28 3.63 8.16
C ILE A 20 -0.76 4.61 9.22
N ARG A 21 -0.01 4.74 10.31
CA ARG A 21 -0.27 5.73 11.35
C ARG A 21 0.22 7.12 10.90
N ALA A 22 -0.59 7.82 10.10
CA ALA A 22 -0.33 9.17 9.60
C ALA A 22 -1.64 10.00 9.57
N ALA A 23 -1.55 11.27 9.15
CA ALA A 23 -2.70 12.18 8.99
C ALA A 23 -3.70 11.76 7.87
N GLY A 24 -3.56 10.55 7.33
CA GLY A 24 -4.42 9.99 6.30
C GLY A 24 -4.33 10.74 4.97
N CYS A 25 -5.41 10.69 4.19
CA CYS A 25 -5.45 11.23 2.83
C CYS A 25 -5.42 12.77 2.76
N SER A 26 -5.61 13.46 3.90
CA SER A 26 -5.61 14.93 3.95
C SER A 26 -4.31 15.54 3.43
N GLU A 27 -3.17 14.93 3.77
CA GLU A 27 -1.85 15.39 3.33
C GLU A 27 -1.67 15.23 1.81
N ASN A 28 -2.10 14.10 1.25
CA ASN A 28 -2.06 13.86 -0.20
C ASN A 28 -2.96 14.86 -0.95
N LEU A 29 -4.13 15.17 -0.39
CA LEU A 29 -5.03 16.18 -0.96
C LEU A 29 -4.41 17.58 -0.92
N GLN A 30 -3.82 17.98 0.20
CA GLN A 30 -3.12 19.27 0.32
C GLN A 30 -1.96 19.38 -0.67
N LEU A 31 -1.17 18.32 -0.82
CA LEU A 31 -0.07 18.27 -1.80
C LEU A 31 -0.59 18.45 -3.23
N LEU A 32 -1.64 17.72 -3.62
CA LEU A 32 -2.25 17.83 -4.94
C LEU A 32 -2.81 19.24 -5.19
N GLN A 33 -3.51 19.83 -4.21
CA GLN A 33 -4.01 21.20 -4.31
C GLN A 33 -2.88 22.22 -4.51
N ASN A 34 -1.75 22.05 -3.81
CA ASN A 34 -0.57 22.91 -3.99
C ASN A 34 0.01 22.80 -5.40
N ILE A 35 0.13 21.59 -5.94
CA ILE A 35 0.62 21.35 -7.30
C ILE A 35 -0.30 22.02 -8.33
N ILE A 36 -1.62 21.88 -8.17
CA ILE A 36 -2.61 22.53 -9.04
C ILE A 36 -2.51 24.06 -8.96
N ARG A 37 -2.41 24.62 -7.74
CA ARG A 37 -2.24 26.08 -7.56
C ARG A 37 -0.97 26.60 -8.22
N LEU A 38 0.13 25.87 -8.08
CA LEU A 38 1.42 26.23 -8.68
C LEU A 38 1.36 26.23 -10.21
N ALA A 39 0.80 25.18 -10.81
CA ALA A 39 0.63 25.10 -12.26
C ALA A 39 -0.23 26.24 -12.82
N LYS A 40 -1.32 26.59 -12.11
CA LYS A 40 -2.17 27.74 -12.47
C LYS A 40 -1.42 29.06 -12.39
N ARG A 41 -0.67 29.30 -11.30
CA ARG A 41 0.11 30.52 -11.09
C ARG A 41 1.17 30.70 -12.18
N ASP A 42 1.82 29.62 -12.57
CA ASP A 42 2.93 29.67 -13.53
C ASP A 42 2.46 29.52 -14.99
N HIS A 43 1.15 29.47 -15.24
CA HIS A 43 0.55 29.24 -16.57
C HIS A 43 1.09 27.99 -17.29
N ARG A 44 1.37 26.93 -16.53
CA ARG A 44 1.91 25.68 -17.07
C ARG A 44 0.82 24.60 -17.14
N PRO A 45 0.79 23.77 -18.20
CA PRO A 45 -0.12 22.64 -18.28
C PRO A 45 0.22 21.61 -17.19
N LEU A 46 -0.81 20.98 -16.62
CA LEU A 46 -0.69 19.92 -15.62
C LEU A 46 -1.62 18.77 -15.99
N GLY A 47 -1.06 17.57 -16.15
CA GLY A 47 -1.81 16.32 -16.26
C GLY A 47 -1.82 15.58 -14.91
N VAL A 48 -2.98 15.08 -14.51
CA VAL A 48 -3.13 14.25 -13.31
C VAL A 48 -3.83 12.95 -13.71
N VAL A 49 -3.24 11.81 -13.34
CA VAL A 49 -3.79 10.47 -13.62
C VAL A 49 -4.17 9.82 -12.29
N PHE A 50 -5.42 9.39 -12.19
CA PHE A 50 -5.91 8.60 -11.06
C PHE A 50 -5.99 7.14 -11.48
N VAL A 51 -5.22 6.28 -10.81
CA VAL A 51 -5.19 4.84 -11.08
C VAL A 51 -5.85 4.13 -9.91
N ASP A 52 -6.75 3.20 -10.22
CA ASP A 52 -7.42 2.35 -9.24
C ASP A 52 -7.30 0.88 -9.65
N ILE A 53 -7.09 0.00 -8.67
CA ILE A 53 -6.99 -1.44 -8.88
C ILE A 53 -8.31 -2.07 -8.47
N ALA A 54 -9.08 -2.53 -9.46
CA ALA A 54 -10.36 -3.18 -9.22
C ALA A 54 -10.19 -4.42 -8.33
N LYS A 55 -10.97 -4.47 -7.24
CA LYS A 55 -11.01 -5.61 -6.30
C LYS A 55 -9.62 -6.02 -5.80
N ALA A 56 -8.77 -5.06 -5.41
CA ALA A 56 -7.38 -5.31 -5.06
C ALA A 56 -7.15 -6.44 -4.02
N PHE A 57 -8.07 -6.63 -3.07
CA PHE A 57 -7.97 -7.73 -2.10
C PHE A 57 -8.33 -9.10 -2.68
N ASP A 58 -9.22 -9.14 -3.68
CA ASP A 58 -9.63 -10.39 -4.34
C ASP A 58 -8.69 -10.76 -5.51
N THR A 59 -8.09 -9.77 -6.17
CA THR A 59 -7.33 -9.96 -7.42
C THR A 59 -5.83 -10.13 -7.23
N VAL A 60 -5.28 -9.67 -6.11
CA VAL A 60 -3.87 -9.91 -5.79
C VAL A 60 -3.70 -11.37 -5.33
N SER A 61 -2.93 -12.16 -6.08
CA SER A 61 -2.74 -13.57 -5.75
C SER A 61 -1.93 -13.74 -4.47
N HIS A 62 -2.32 -14.70 -3.63
CA HIS A 62 -1.60 -15.01 -2.39
C HIS A 62 -0.15 -15.44 -2.68
N GLN A 63 0.09 -16.16 -3.78
CA GLN A 63 1.44 -16.51 -4.23
C GLN A 63 2.30 -15.27 -4.49
N HIS A 64 1.73 -14.22 -5.09
CA HIS A 64 2.46 -12.98 -5.34
C HIS A 64 2.85 -12.28 -4.02
N ILE A 65 1.97 -12.29 -3.02
CA ILE A 65 2.28 -11.75 -1.68
C ILE A 65 3.50 -12.46 -1.09
N ILE A 66 3.53 -13.80 -1.13
CA ILE A 66 4.65 -14.59 -0.61
C ILE A 66 5.95 -14.31 -1.38
N GLN A 67 5.89 -14.25 -2.71
CA GLN A 67 7.05 -13.92 -3.55
C GLN A 67 7.63 -12.54 -3.22
N VAL A 68 6.77 -11.53 -3.02
CA VAL A 68 7.21 -10.18 -2.65
C VAL A 68 7.88 -10.19 -1.27
N LEU A 69 7.34 -10.92 -0.29
CA LEU A 69 7.97 -11.03 1.03
C LEU A 69 9.34 -11.71 0.97
N GLN A 70 9.50 -12.74 0.14
CA GLN A 70 10.79 -13.39 -0.10
C GLN A 70 11.78 -12.42 -0.76
N GLN A 71 11.36 -11.67 -1.79
CA GLN A 71 12.21 -10.67 -2.46
C GLN A 71 12.62 -9.50 -1.54
N ARG A 72 11.87 -9.27 -0.46
CA ARG A 72 12.16 -8.24 0.55
C ARG A 72 13.00 -8.79 1.71
N ASP A 73 13.54 -10.00 1.60
CA ASP A 73 14.33 -10.69 2.62
C ASP A 73 13.63 -10.72 3.99
N VAL A 74 12.31 -10.91 3.98
CA VAL A 74 11.53 -11.08 5.20
C VAL A 74 11.90 -12.43 5.84
N ASP A 75 12.01 -12.44 7.16
CA ASP A 75 12.28 -13.64 7.96
C ASP A 75 11.34 -14.81 7.56
N PRO A 76 11.88 -16.01 7.23
CA PRO A 76 11.09 -17.16 6.79
C PRO A 76 9.96 -17.54 7.74
N HIS A 77 10.10 -17.31 9.05
CA HIS A 77 9.05 -17.58 10.02
C HIS A 77 7.86 -16.62 9.86
N ILE A 78 8.12 -15.36 9.53
CA ILE A 78 7.06 -14.38 9.23
C ILE A 78 6.39 -14.70 7.90
N ILE A 79 7.15 -15.14 6.90
CA ILE A 79 6.60 -15.59 5.61
C ILE A 79 5.68 -16.80 5.83
N GLY A 80 6.11 -17.78 6.63
CA GLY A 80 5.29 -18.93 7.02
C GLY A 80 4.00 -18.51 7.70
N LEU A 81 4.08 -17.62 8.70
CA LEU A 81 2.90 -17.08 9.38
C LEU A 81 1.92 -16.43 8.40
N VAL A 82 2.39 -15.58 7.49
CA VAL A 82 1.52 -14.93 6.49
C VAL A 82 0.93 -15.95 5.53
N SER A 83 1.69 -16.95 5.11
CA SER A 83 1.20 -18.05 4.25
C SER A 83 0.07 -18.82 4.93
N ASP A 84 0.24 -19.16 6.21
CA ASP A 84 -0.77 -19.90 6.98
C ASP A 84 -2.04 -19.08 7.18
N MET A 85 -1.94 -17.75 7.28
CA MET A 85 -3.10 -16.85 7.36
C MET A 85 -3.99 -16.87 6.11
N TYR A 86 -3.49 -17.31 4.96
CA TYR A 86 -4.26 -17.43 3.71
C TYR A 86 -4.69 -18.87 3.41
N LYS A 87 -4.25 -19.84 4.20
CA LYS A 87 -4.52 -21.26 3.96
C LYS A 87 -5.84 -21.68 4.62
N ASP A 88 -6.68 -22.38 3.86
CA ASP A 88 -7.96 -22.97 4.33
C ASP A 88 -8.90 -21.97 5.05
N ILE A 89 -8.82 -20.69 4.68
CA ILE A 89 -9.64 -19.63 5.27
C ILE A 89 -11.04 -19.59 4.68
N SER A 90 -12.04 -19.38 5.54
CA SER A 90 -13.41 -19.09 5.12
C SER A 90 -13.98 -17.97 5.98
N THR A 91 -14.71 -17.05 5.35
CA THR A 91 -15.44 -15.99 6.04
C THR A 91 -16.90 -16.09 5.61
N CYS A 92 -17.80 -16.33 6.56
CA CYS A 92 -19.24 -16.26 6.34
C CYS A 92 -19.72 -14.90 6.88
N ILE A 93 -20.38 -14.11 6.03
CA ILE A 93 -21.05 -12.88 6.45
C ILE A 93 -22.55 -13.20 6.43
N THR A 94 -23.17 -13.16 7.61
CA THR A 94 -24.61 -13.39 7.80
C THR A 94 -25.38 -12.08 7.75
#